data_AF-R1G7A2-F1
#
_entry.id   AF-R1G7A2-F1
#
_cell.length_a   1.000
_cell.length_b   1.000
_cell.length_c   1.000
_cell.angle_alpha   90.00
_cell.angle_beta   90.00
_cell.angle_gamma   90.00
#
_symmetry.space_group_name_H-M   'P 1'
#
loop_
_entity.id
_entity.type
_entity.pdbx_description
1 polymer ?
#
loop_
_entity_poly.entity_id
_entity_poly.type
_entity_poly.pdbx_seq_one_letter_code
_entity_poly.pdbx_strand_id
1 'polypeptide(L)'
;MSRSMRLAIRPFGVLGTRLTAIGAVKKVGQAPVPGFPIVDPAGLPFIRNGPRGASGASGEIYRWLGIADEESFPTPVREAITAPLQAALQYYGLHGCIHVAGPDFNGRGCSREEALGELTAAYGAVLRTFAGARLGGLRLLPISGGLFAGPFAPELPDLTCAALRGAFDALPDPAQHTVSVSRLEMCIFAESEYEAYAAAFEGETRRSQQFADSLGMGSTPVQPWQTGRE
;
A
#
# COMPACT_ATOMS: atom_id res chain seq x y z
N MET A 1 -22.32 -14.64 -4.19
CA MET A 1 -20.99 -14.70 -3.56
C MET A 1 -20.62 -13.32 -3.07
N SER A 2 -20.03 -13.20 -1.89
CA SER A 2 -19.44 -11.93 -1.44
C SER A 2 -18.27 -11.56 -2.35
N ARG A 3 -18.09 -10.27 -2.65
CA ARG A 3 -17.01 -9.81 -3.53
C ARG A 3 -15.65 -10.00 -2.84
N SER A 4 -14.62 -10.25 -3.65
CA SER A 4 -13.24 -10.38 -3.21
C SER A 4 -12.36 -9.30 -3.82
N MET A 5 -11.25 -8.99 -3.16
CA MET A 5 -10.18 -8.16 -3.73
C MET A 5 -9.29 -9.06 -4.60
N ARG A 6 -8.93 -8.60 -5.81
CA ARG A 6 -7.91 -9.28 -6.61
C ARG A 6 -6.52 -8.87 -6.13
N LEU A 7 -6.08 -9.48 -5.04
CA LEU A 7 -4.87 -9.13 -4.30
C LEU A 7 -3.75 -10.17 -4.50
N ALA A 8 -2.51 -9.68 -4.61
CA ALA A 8 -1.29 -10.48 -4.53
C ALA A 8 -0.29 -9.86 -3.56
N ILE A 9 0.50 -10.68 -2.86
CA ILE A 9 1.61 -10.23 -2.02
C ILE A 9 2.91 -10.28 -2.83
N ARG A 10 3.74 -9.25 -2.73
CA ARG A 10 5.00 -9.13 -3.50
C ARG A 10 6.20 -9.00 -2.54
N PRO A 11 7.31 -9.73 -2.78
CA PRO A 11 8.52 -9.69 -1.97
C PRO A 11 9.41 -8.50 -2.37
N PHE A 12 8.79 -7.35 -2.64
CA PHE A 12 9.44 -6.10 -2.99
C PHE A 12 8.47 -4.94 -2.72
N GLY A 13 9.02 -3.76 -2.48
CA GLY A 13 8.29 -2.50 -2.35
C GLY A 13 7.69 -2.04 -3.69
N VAL A 14 6.87 -0.98 -3.64
CA VAL A 14 6.04 -0.53 -4.78
C VAL A 14 6.83 -0.19 -6.06
N LEU A 15 8.13 0.14 -5.94
CA LEU A 15 9.03 0.43 -7.05
C LEU A 15 9.75 -0.80 -7.63
N GLY A 16 9.46 -2.01 -7.15
CA GLY A 16 10.20 -3.22 -7.51
C GLY A 16 11.57 -3.30 -6.84
N THR A 17 11.79 -2.54 -5.77
CA THR A 17 13.01 -2.57 -4.95
C THR A 17 12.76 -3.28 -3.63
N ARG A 18 13.81 -3.86 -3.03
CA ARG A 18 13.75 -4.57 -1.75
C ARG A 18 14.89 -4.11 -0.86
N LEU A 19 14.58 -3.85 0.42
CA LEU A 19 15.57 -3.70 1.48
C LEU A 19 15.99 -5.08 1.95
N THR A 20 17.23 -5.44 1.68
CA THR A 20 17.82 -6.73 2.07
C THR A 20 18.12 -6.78 3.57
N ALA A 21 18.30 -7.98 4.12
CA ALA A 21 18.67 -8.19 5.53
C ALA A 21 19.95 -7.44 5.96
N ILE A 22 20.87 -7.14 5.03
CA ILE A 22 22.10 -6.38 5.28
C ILE A 22 21.93 -4.86 5.11
N GLY A 23 20.69 -4.38 4.95
CA GLY A 23 20.37 -2.95 4.83
C GLY A 23 20.57 -2.35 3.43
N ALA A 24 20.92 -3.16 2.41
CA ALA A 24 21.07 -2.67 1.04
C ALA A 24 19.74 -2.69 0.28
N VAL A 25 19.45 -1.63 -0.48
CA VAL A 25 18.31 -1.58 -1.40
C VAL A 25 18.70 -2.19 -2.75
N LYS A 26 17.98 -3.22 -3.20
CA LYS A 26 18.21 -3.89 -4.50
C LYS A 26 16.98 -3.84 -5.38
N LYS A 27 17.15 -3.67 -6.69
CA LYS A 27 16.08 -3.82 -7.69
C LYS A 27 15.87 -5.30 -7.98
N VAL A 28 14.69 -5.83 -7.66
CA VAL A 28 14.33 -7.25 -7.77
C VAL A 28 13.03 -7.47 -8.55
N GLY A 29 12.32 -6.39 -8.90
CA GLY A 29 11.09 -6.40 -9.68
C GLY A 29 11.03 -5.22 -10.65
N GLN A 30 9.97 -5.22 -11.46
CA GLN A 30 9.70 -4.12 -12.38
C GLN A 30 9.15 -2.91 -11.63
N ALA A 31 9.57 -1.71 -12.05
CA ALA A 31 8.94 -0.46 -11.63
C ALA A 31 7.45 -0.45 -12.02
N PRO A 32 6.61 0.35 -11.34
CA PRO A 32 5.22 0.52 -11.75
C PRO A 32 5.15 1.11 -13.16
N VAL A 33 4.25 0.58 -13.98
CA VAL A 33 3.99 1.08 -15.33
C VAL A 33 3.07 2.31 -15.29
N PRO A 34 3.07 3.18 -16.31
CA PRO A 34 2.08 4.26 -16.41
C PRO A 34 0.64 3.75 -16.25
N GLY A 35 -0.18 4.46 -15.48
CA GLY A 35 -1.56 4.04 -15.16
C GLY A 35 -1.69 3.02 -14.03
N PHE A 36 -0.58 2.64 -13.37
CA PHE A 36 -0.56 1.76 -12.21
C PHE A 36 -0.01 2.53 -11.00
N PRO A 37 -0.85 3.34 -10.31
CA PRO A 37 -0.41 4.14 -9.18
C PRO A 37 0.19 3.31 -8.05
N ILE A 38 1.00 3.99 -7.24
CA ILE A 38 1.54 3.46 -6.00
C ILE A 38 0.96 4.19 -4.79
N VAL A 39 0.92 3.52 -3.64
CA VAL A 39 0.62 4.15 -2.36
C VAL A 39 1.91 4.54 -1.66
N ASP A 40 1.97 5.77 -1.20
CA ASP A 40 3.01 6.29 -0.33
C ASP A 40 2.44 6.54 1.08
N PRO A 41 2.79 5.72 2.08
CA PRO A 41 2.38 5.91 3.47
C PRO A 41 3.23 7.03 4.12
N ALA A 42 3.00 8.26 3.68
CA ALA A 42 3.74 9.43 4.14
C ALA A 42 3.47 9.75 5.62
N GLY A 43 4.51 10.20 6.31
CA GLY A 43 4.31 10.89 7.59
C GLY A 43 3.65 12.24 7.38
N LEU A 44 2.62 12.55 8.19
CA LEU A 44 1.98 13.86 8.16
C LEU A 44 2.96 15.05 8.31
N PRO A 45 4.05 14.96 9.09
CA PRO A 45 5.08 15.99 9.11
C PRO A 45 5.75 16.24 7.75
N PHE A 46 6.00 15.20 6.94
CA PHE A 46 6.56 15.34 5.60
C PHE A 46 5.56 15.98 4.63
N ILE A 47 4.27 15.60 4.72
CA ILE A 47 3.23 16.25 3.90
C ILE A 47 3.16 17.76 4.18
N ARG A 48 3.30 18.16 5.45
CA ARG A 48 3.21 19.57 5.87
C ARG A 48 4.48 20.36 5.56
N ASN A 49 5.65 19.79 5.80
CA ASN A 49 6.93 20.51 5.78
C ASN A 49 7.79 20.22 4.54
N GLY A 50 7.37 19.28 3.70
CA GLY A 50 8.08 18.87 2.49
C GLY A 50 8.70 17.46 2.57
N PRO A 51 9.01 16.87 1.40
CA PRO A 51 9.51 15.49 1.27
C PRO A 51 10.97 15.30 1.70
N ARG A 52 11.73 16.39 1.86
CA ARG A 52 13.18 16.33 2.13
C ARG A 52 13.50 15.56 3.41
N GLY A 53 14.51 14.70 3.33
CA GLY A 53 15.01 13.93 4.47
C GLY A 53 14.23 12.63 4.76
N ALA A 54 13.22 12.29 3.95
CA ALA A 54 12.55 11.01 4.07
C ALA A 54 13.48 9.84 3.74
N SER A 55 13.33 8.76 4.51
CA SER A 55 14.10 7.53 4.38
C SER A 55 13.17 6.34 4.13
N GLY A 56 13.74 5.13 4.09
CA GLY A 56 12.97 3.91 3.87
C GLY A 56 12.22 3.92 2.53
N ALA A 57 11.02 3.33 2.52
CA ALA A 57 10.24 3.21 1.29
C ALA A 57 9.78 4.56 0.73
N SER A 58 9.30 5.49 1.57
CA SER A 58 8.89 6.83 1.12
C SER A 58 10.06 7.64 0.55
N GLY A 59 11.26 7.53 1.14
CA GLY A 59 12.46 8.16 0.57
C GLY A 59 12.80 7.68 -0.85
N GLU A 60 12.65 6.37 -1.12
CA GLU A 60 12.79 5.83 -2.48
C GLU A 60 11.68 6.33 -3.42
N ILE A 61 10.44 6.42 -2.93
CA ILE A 61 9.31 6.96 -3.69
C ILE A 61 9.57 8.42 -4.08
N TYR A 62 10.04 9.26 -3.17
CA TYR A 62 10.27 10.67 -3.45
C TYR A 62 11.39 10.89 -4.46
N ARG A 63 12.46 10.08 -4.39
CA ARG A 63 13.51 10.07 -5.43
C ARG A 63 12.95 9.68 -6.79
N TRP A 64 12.12 8.64 -6.84
CA TRP A 64 11.50 8.17 -8.07
C TRP A 64 10.50 9.17 -8.68
N LEU A 65 9.74 9.87 -7.84
CA LEU A 65 8.82 10.93 -8.25
C LEU A 65 9.53 12.24 -8.64
N GLY A 66 10.83 12.37 -8.35
CA GLY A 66 11.60 13.59 -8.59
C GLY A 66 11.29 14.72 -7.61
N ILE A 67 10.75 14.40 -6.43
CA ILE A 67 10.35 15.40 -5.42
C ILE A 67 11.25 15.41 -4.18
N ALA A 68 12.26 14.53 -4.09
CA ALA A 68 13.06 14.36 -2.87
C ALA A 68 13.69 15.65 -2.33
N ASP A 69 14.00 16.61 -3.20
CA ASP A 69 14.66 17.87 -2.84
C ASP A 69 13.71 19.08 -2.82
N GLU A 70 12.42 18.88 -3.14
CA GLU A 70 11.41 19.93 -3.16
C GLU A 70 11.13 20.50 -1.77
N GLU A 71 10.82 21.79 -1.71
CA GLU A 71 10.51 22.46 -0.44
C GLU A 71 9.16 22.06 0.13
N SER A 72 8.20 21.67 -0.72
CA SER A 72 6.88 21.26 -0.26
C SER A 72 6.20 20.29 -1.22
N PHE A 73 5.27 19.50 -0.70
CA PHE A 73 4.35 18.74 -1.55
C PHE A 73 3.46 19.68 -2.39
N PRO A 74 2.96 19.24 -3.55
CA PRO A 74 2.01 20.00 -4.34
C PRO A 74 0.80 20.46 -3.51
N THR A 75 0.33 21.68 -3.77
CA THR A 75 -0.81 22.28 -3.04
C THR A 75 -2.02 21.34 -2.91
N PRO A 76 -2.47 20.63 -3.97
CA PRO A 76 -3.60 19.71 -3.85
C PRO A 76 -3.40 18.59 -2.82
N VAL A 77 -2.16 18.09 -2.66
CA VAL A 77 -1.85 17.05 -1.66
C VAL A 77 -1.94 17.63 -0.25
N ARG A 78 -1.38 18.81 -0.02
CA ARG A 78 -1.36 19.45 1.31
C ARG A 78 -2.76 19.87 1.76
N GLU A 79 -3.57 20.36 0.85
CA GLU A 79 -4.95 20.78 1.14
C GLU A 79 -5.88 19.58 1.39
N ALA A 80 -5.64 18.45 0.71
CA ALA A 80 -6.43 17.24 0.89
C ALA A 80 -6.02 16.41 2.12
N ILE A 81 -4.74 16.45 2.52
CA ILE A 81 -4.19 15.66 3.63
C ILE A 81 -3.75 16.61 4.77
N THR A 82 -4.75 17.03 5.53
CA THR A 82 -4.59 17.94 6.69
C THR A 82 -4.42 17.22 8.02
N ALA A 83 -4.86 15.96 8.10
CA ALA A 83 -4.87 15.11 9.29
C ALA A 83 -4.54 13.66 8.93
N PRO A 84 -4.22 12.80 9.91
CA PRO A 84 -4.08 11.37 9.68
C PRO A 84 -5.34 10.76 9.04
N LEU A 85 -5.18 9.59 8.43
CA LEU A 85 -6.22 8.76 7.81
C LEU A 85 -6.81 9.34 6.51
N GLN A 86 -6.21 10.42 5.98
CA GLN A 86 -6.58 11.05 4.71
C GLN A 86 -5.62 10.62 3.60
N ALA A 87 -6.14 10.55 2.38
CA ALA A 87 -5.37 10.19 1.19
C ALA A 87 -5.71 11.11 0.01
N ALA A 88 -4.73 11.33 -0.87
CA ALA A 88 -4.88 12.13 -2.07
C ALA A 88 -4.07 11.54 -3.23
N LEU A 89 -4.68 11.48 -4.42
CA LEU A 89 -3.98 11.11 -5.66
C LEU A 89 -3.34 12.35 -6.26
N GLN A 90 -2.05 12.25 -6.56
CA GLN A 90 -1.30 13.24 -7.31
C GLN A 90 -0.55 12.57 -8.45
N TYR A 91 -0.53 13.22 -9.60
CA TYR A 91 0.30 12.82 -10.73
C TYR A 91 1.57 13.67 -10.80
N TYR A 92 2.71 13.00 -10.93
CA TYR A 92 4.02 13.59 -11.17
C TYR A 92 4.48 13.15 -12.55
N GLY A 93 4.07 13.91 -13.58
CA GLY A 93 4.14 13.47 -14.97
C GLY A 93 3.21 12.27 -15.21
N LEU A 94 3.77 11.14 -15.66
CA LEU A 94 3.02 9.89 -15.92
C LEU A 94 2.87 9.01 -14.68
N HIS A 95 3.47 9.40 -13.55
CA HIS A 95 3.50 8.62 -12.32
C HIS A 95 2.36 9.05 -11.39
N GLY A 96 1.40 8.15 -11.16
CA GLY A 96 0.36 8.36 -10.14
C GLY A 96 0.84 7.90 -8.76
N CYS A 97 0.68 8.74 -7.75
CA CYS A 97 0.93 8.39 -6.36
C CYS A 97 -0.27 8.77 -5.49
N ILE A 98 -0.80 7.81 -4.74
CA ILE A 98 -1.74 8.06 -3.66
C ILE A 98 -0.93 8.25 -2.39
N HIS A 99 -0.74 9.51 -1.99
CA HIS A 99 -0.17 9.82 -0.68
C HIS A 99 -1.25 9.56 0.37
N VAL A 100 -0.89 8.90 1.46
CA VAL A 100 -1.78 8.67 2.61
C VAL A 100 -1.03 8.98 3.90
N ALA A 101 -1.63 9.78 4.77
CA ALA A 101 -1.13 9.99 6.12
C ALA A 101 -1.60 8.85 7.02
N GLY A 102 -0.77 7.82 7.22
CA GLY A 102 -1.08 6.72 8.12
C GLY A 102 -1.11 7.15 9.60
N PRO A 103 -1.76 6.38 10.50
CA PRO A 103 -1.61 6.59 11.92
C PRO A 103 -0.15 6.31 12.36
N ASP A 104 0.34 7.07 13.34
CA ASP A 104 1.61 6.80 14.00
C ASP A 104 1.34 6.14 15.36
N PHE A 105 1.78 4.90 15.51
CA PHE A 105 1.65 4.14 16.76
C PHE A 105 2.89 4.25 17.65
N ASN A 106 3.94 4.92 17.18
CA ASN A 106 5.14 5.11 17.97
C ASN A 106 4.89 6.13 19.10
N GLY A 107 5.26 5.78 20.33
CA GLY A 107 5.15 6.68 21.49
C GLY A 107 3.72 7.06 21.90
N ARG A 108 2.68 6.48 21.29
CA ARG A 108 1.27 6.70 21.63
C ARG A 108 0.65 5.45 22.26
N GLY A 109 0.00 5.62 23.42
CA GLY A 109 -0.87 4.58 23.97
C GLY A 109 -2.12 4.43 23.10
N CYS A 110 -2.29 3.27 22.47
CA CYS A 110 -3.39 2.95 21.59
C CYS A 110 -3.73 1.47 21.79
N SER A 111 -5.01 1.13 21.89
CA SER A 111 -5.47 -0.26 21.93
C SER A 111 -5.38 -0.90 20.54
N ARG A 112 -5.35 -2.22 20.50
CA ARG A 112 -5.37 -2.98 19.25
C ARG A 112 -6.61 -2.69 18.40
N GLU A 113 -7.75 -2.47 19.03
CA GLU A 113 -9.01 -2.15 18.36
C GLU A 113 -8.97 -0.75 17.73
N GLU A 114 -8.46 0.25 18.46
CA GLU A 114 -8.24 1.60 17.92
C GLU A 114 -7.25 1.58 16.75
N ALA A 115 -6.14 0.84 16.86
CA ALA A 115 -5.17 0.68 15.78
C ALA A 115 -5.78 0.05 14.52
N LEU A 116 -6.59 -1.00 14.70
CA LEU A 116 -7.34 -1.61 13.60
C LEU A 116 -8.33 -0.63 12.96
N GLY A 117 -9.08 0.12 13.76
CA GLY A 117 -10.04 1.12 13.27
C GLY A 117 -9.37 2.23 12.47
N GLU A 118 -8.25 2.76 12.97
CA GLU A 118 -7.46 3.79 12.29
C GLU A 118 -6.85 3.27 10.97
N LEU A 119 -6.22 2.09 10.98
CA LEU A 119 -5.70 1.48 9.75
C LEU A 119 -6.82 1.23 8.74
N THR A 120 -7.99 0.76 9.20
CA THR A 120 -9.17 0.54 8.36
C THR A 120 -9.60 1.85 7.69
N ALA A 121 -9.64 2.95 8.44
CA ALA A 121 -9.98 4.27 7.90
C ALA A 121 -8.96 4.74 6.85
N ALA A 122 -7.65 4.56 7.12
CA ALA A 122 -6.58 4.94 6.19
C ALA A 122 -6.63 4.13 4.89
N TYR A 123 -6.75 2.79 4.96
CA TYR A 123 -6.97 1.97 3.78
C TYR A 123 -8.27 2.32 3.06
N GLY A 124 -9.34 2.64 3.79
CA GLY A 124 -10.60 3.09 3.22
C GLY A 124 -10.45 4.37 2.40
N ALA A 125 -9.66 5.34 2.88
CA ALA A 125 -9.34 6.56 2.14
C ALA A 125 -8.56 6.25 0.85
N VAL A 126 -7.57 5.36 0.91
CA VAL A 126 -6.81 4.90 -0.26
C VAL A 126 -7.72 4.23 -1.28
N LEU A 127 -8.54 3.27 -0.86
CA LEU A 127 -9.41 2.50 -1.77
C LEU A 127 -10.48 3.39 -2.41
N ARG A 128 -11.07 4.34 -1.67
CA ARG A 128 -12.02 5.33 -2.25
C ARG A 128 -11.33 6.22 -3.29
N THR A 129 -10.14 6.72 -2.98
CA THR A 129 -9.35 7.55 -3.89
C THR A 129 -9.00 6.78 -5.17
N PHE A 130 -8.54 5.54 -5.02
CA PHE A 130 -8.22 4.65 -6.13
C PHE A 130 -9.43 4.34 -7.00
N ALA A 131 -10.56 3.95 -6.39
CA ALA A 131 -11.78 3.61 -7.11
C ALA A 131 -12.33 4.81 -7.91
N GLY A 132 -12.24 6.03 -7.33
CA GLY A 132 -12.64 7.27 -8.01
C GLY A 132 -11.82 7.58 -9.27
N ALA A 133 -10.54 7.18 -9.29
CA ALA A 133 -9.65 7.41 -10.42
C ALA A 133 -9.79 6.39 -11.57
N ARG A 134 -10.49 5.27 -11.35
CA ARG A 134 -10.75 4.20 -12.34
C ARG A 134 -9.48 3.66 -13.02
N LEU A 135 -8.45 3.38 -12.22
CA LEU A 135 -7.14 2.92 -12.69
C LEU A 135 -7.05 1.39 -12.74
N GLY A 136 -6.15 0.85 -13.58
CA GLY A 136 -6.05 -0.58 -13.88
C GLY A 136 -5.54 -1.45 -12.72
N GLY A 137 -4.87 -0.85 -11.76
CA GLY A 137 -4.42 -1.52 -10.54
C GLY A 137 -3.62 -0.60 -9.63
N LEU A 138 -3.21 -1.11 -8.47
CA LEU A 138 -2.59 -0.34 -7.40
C LEU A 138 -1.52 -1.17 -6.71
N ARG A 139 -0.35 -0.58 -6.46
CA ARG A 139 0.64 -1.16 -5.53
C ARG A 139 0.58 -0.45 -4.20
N LEU A 140 0.43 -1.20 -3.12
CA LEU A 140 0.32 -0.69 -1.75
C LEU A 140 1.57 -1.08 -0.96
N LEU A 141 2.00 -0.21 -0.05
CA LEU A 141 2.85 -0.61 1.08
C LEU A 141 1.97 -0.82 2.31
N PRO A 142 2.44 -1.59 3.32
CA PRO A 142 1.82 -1.57 4.63
C PRO A 142 1.79 -0.16 5.20
N ILE A 143 0.59 0.41 5.35
CA ILE A 143 0.40 1.69 6.04
C ILE A 143 0.86 1.53 7.49
N SER A 144 1.60 2.52 7.99
CA SER A 144 2.21 2.51 9.32
C SER A 144 3.30 1.45 9.54
N GLY A 145 3.89 0.90 8.47
CA GLY A 145 5.08 0.05 8.56
C GLY A 145 6.32 0.78 9.09
N GLY A 146 7.36 0.02 9.47
CA GLY A 146 8.63 0.56 9.93
C GLY A 146 8.49 1.39 11.21
N LEU A 147 8.94 2.66 11.16
CA LEU A 147 9.00 3.54 12.34
C LEU A 147 7.64 3.84 12.97
N PHE A 148 6.55 3.81 12.19
CA PHE A 148 5.21 4.11 12.67
C PHE A 148 4.48 2.91 13.27
N ALA A 149 5.07 1.72 13.18
CA ALA A 149 4.44 0.50 13.66
C ALA A 149 4.34 0.45 15.19
N GLY A 150 5.26 1.14 15.89
CA GLY A 150 5.28 1.23 17.34
C GLY A 150 5.20 -0.16 18.02
N PRO A 151 4.39 -0.32 19.08
CA PRO A 151 4.23 -1.60 19.76
C PRO A 151 3.52 -2.66 18.90
N PHE A 152 2.85 -2.25 17.82
CA PHE A 152 2.13 -3.16 16.93
C PHE A 152 3.01 -3.78 15.85
N ALA A 153 4.30 -3.47 15.77
CA ALA A 153 5.19 -4.03 14.75
C ALA A 153 5.08 -5.56 14.58
N PRO A 154 5.01 -6.38 15.66
CA PRO A 154 4.85 -7.84 15.52
C PRO A 154 3.48 -8.25 14.96
N GLU A 155 2.42 -7.48 15.22
CA GLU A 155 1.03 -7.77 14.81
C GLU A 155 0.60 -7.02 13.53
N LEU A 156 1.46 -6.13 13.03
CA LEU A 156 1.13 -5.27 11.90
C LEU A 156 0.74 -6.04 10.63
N PRO A 157 1.32 -7.21 10.31
CA PRO A 157 0.85 -8.05 9.20
C PRO A 157 -0.64 -8.41 9.30
N ASP A 158 -1.08 -8.89 10.47
CA ASP A 158 -2.46 -9.29 10.72
C ASP A 158 -3.39 -8.07 10.74
N LEU A 159 -2.97 -6.99 11.41
CA LEU A 159 -3.72 -5.73 11.44
C LEU A 159 -3.88 -5.14 10.03
N THR A 160 -2.84 -5.21 9.20
CA THR A 160 -2.88 -4.74 7.81
C THR A 160 -3.86 -5.56 6.97
N CYS A 161 -3.85 -6.89 7.10
CA CYS A 161 -4.80 -7.76 6.41
C CYS A 161 -6.24 -7.47 6.84
N ALA A 162 -6.50 -7.45 8.14
CA ALA A 162 -7.82 -7.18 8.69
C ALA A 162 -8.33 -5.78 8.33
N ALA A 163 -7.46 -4.77 8.40
CA ALA A 163 -7.81 -3.39 8.07
C ALA A 163 -8.13 -3.22 6.57
N LEU A 164 -7.32 -3.80 5.68
CA LEU A 164 -7.57 -3.73 4.25
C LEU A 164 -8.89 -4.43 3.88
N ARG A 165 -9.17 -5.59 4.49
CA ARG A 165 -10.45 -6.29 4.31
C ARG A 165 -11.63 -5.44 4.81
N GLY A 166 -11.56 -4.94 6.04
CA GLY A 166 -12.60 -4.10 6.63
C GLY A 166 -12.85 -2.84 5.80
N ALA A 167 -11.79 -2.23 5.28
CA ALA A 167 -11.87 -1.06 4.40
C ALA A 167 -12.61 -1.39 3.10
N PHE A 168 -12.31 -2.54 2.49
CA PHE A 168 -12.96 -3.02 1.27
C PHE A 168 -14.44 -3.36 1.51
N ASP A 169 -14.77 -3.97 2.64
CA ASP A 169 -16.15 -4.30 3.03
C ASP A 169 -17.01 -3.06 3.25
N ALA A 170 -16.42 -1.98 3.74
CA ALA A 170 -17.10 -0.71 3.97
C ALA A 170 -17.24 0.17 2.71
N LEU A 171 -16.70 -0.25 1.56
CA LEU A 171 -16.85 0.51 0.31
C LEU A 171 -18.29 0.44 -0.22
N PRO A 172 -18.81 1.53 -0.79
CA PRO A 172 -20.04 1.47 -1.59
C PRO A 172 -19.89 0.52 -2.78
N ASP A 173 -20.98 -0.13 -3.19
CA ASP A 173 -20.99 -1.15 -4.25
C ASP A 173 -20.24 -0.75 -5.53
N PRO A 174 -20.35 0.47 -6.09
CA PRO A 174 -19.60 0.83 -7.29
C PRO A 174 -18.08 0.83 -7.04
N ALA A 175 -17.63 1.36 -5.90
CA ALA A 175 -16.22 1.41 -5.55
C ALA A 175 -15.68 0.01 -5.25
N GLN A 176 -16.45 -0.80 -4.52
CA GLN A 176 -16.09 -2.19 -4.25
C GLN A 176 -15.96 -3.00 -5.55
N HIS A 177 -16.83 -2.76 -6.54
CA HIS A 177 -16.73 -3.39 -7.86
C HIS A 177 -15.42 -3.04 -8.56
N THR A 178 -15.09 -1.74 -8.63
CA THR A 178 -13.84 -1.26 -9.23
C THR A 178 -12.64 -1.94 -8.58
N VAL A 179 -12.60 -1.97 -7.24
CA VAL A 179 -11.51 -2.61 -6.50
C VAL A 179 -11.44 -4.12 -6.77
N SER A 180 -12.58 -4.81 -6.89
CA SER A 180 -12.62 -6.26 -7.17
C SER A 180 -12.07 -6.66 -8.53
N VAL A 181 -12.25 -5.82 -9.55
CA VAL A 181 -11.79 -6.13 -10.91
C VAL A 181 -10.37 -5.59 -11.19
N SER A 182 -9.92 -4.60 -10.42
CA SER A 182 -8.56 -4.06 -10.49
C SER A 182 -7.53 -4.98 -9.82
N ARG A 183 -6.30 -4.96 -10.31
CA ARG A 183 -5.19 -5.72 -9.69
C ARG A 183 -4.60 -4.94 -8.52
N LEU A 184 -4.66 -5.49 -7.32
CA LEU A 184 -3.97 -4.96 -6.14
C LEU A 184 -2.71 -5.77 -5.84
N GLU A 185 -1.63 -5.07 -5.50
CA GLU A 185 -0.39 -5.69 -5.04
C GLU A 185 -0.01 -5.11 -3.68
N MET A 186 -0.03 -5.91 -2.62
CA MET A 186 0.58 -5.54 -1.35
C MET A 186 2.08 -5.85 -1.44
N CYS A 187 2.88 -4.79 -1.46
CA CYS A 187 4.30 -4.79 -1.70
C CYS A 187 5.06 -4.71 -0.37
N ILE A 188 5.86 -5.72 -0.05
CA ILE A 188 6.64 -5.76 1.19
C ILE A 188 8.07 -5.35 0.90
N PHE A 189 8.46 -4.16 1.37
CA PHE A 189 9.75 -3.56 1.06
C PHE A 189 10.91 -4.25 1.79
N ALA A 190 10.75 -4.56 3.08
CA ALA A 190 11.77 -5.23 3.86
C ALA A 190 11.70 -6.75 3.68
N GLU A 191 12.83 -7.35 3.27
CA GLU A 191 12.94 -8.79 3.06
C GLU A 191 12.57 -9.60 4.31
N SER A 192 12.94 -9.11 5.49
CA SER A 192 12.66 -9.75 6.78
C SER A 192 11.18 -9.78 7.16
N GLU A 193 10.33 -8.95 6.55
CA GLU A 193 8.91 -8.86 6.88
C GLU A 193 8.03 -9.72 5.95
N TYR A 194 8.57 -10.12 4.79
CA TYR A 194 7.77 -10.74 3.73
C TYR A 194 6.99 -11.97 4.19
N GLU A 195 7.64 -12.91 4.87
CA GLU A 195 6.99 -14.17 5.29
C GLU A 195 5.81 -13.93 6.24
N ALA A 196 5.93 -12.98 7.17
CA ALA A 196 4.85 -12.66 8.11
C ALA A 196 3.63 -12.06 7.39
N TYR A 197 3.86 -11.17 6.42
CA TYR A 197 2.77 -10.64 5.57
C TYR A 197 2.20 -11.69 4.63
N ALA A 198 3.03 -12.56 4.04
CA ALA A 198 2.54 -13.64 3.19
C ALA A 198 1.61 -14.59 3.96
N ALA A 199 1.97 -14.94 5.19
CA ALA A 199 1.15 -15.76 6.07
C ALA A 199 -0.18 -15.05 6.44
N ALA A 200 -0.12 -13.79 6.89
CA ALA A 200 -1.31 -13.01 7.28
C ALA A 200 -2.33 -12.86 6.14
N PHE A 201 -1.87 -12.82 4.89
CA PHE A 201 -2.71 -12.63 3.70
C PHE A 201 -3.08 -13.94 2.96
N GLU A 202 -2.71 -15.12 3.47
CA GLU A 202 -2.97 -16.40 2.81
C GLU A 202 -4.48 -16.60 2.52
N GLY A 203 -5.33 -16.25 3.49
CA GLY A 203 -6.79 -16.33 3.35
C GLY A 203 -7.35 -15.44 2.24
N GLU A 204 -6.93 -14.17 2.19
CA GLU A 204 -7.40 -13.21 1.18
C GLU A 204 -6.85 -13.51 -0.22
N THR A 205 -5.61 -13.99 -0.33
CA THR A 205 -5.04 -14.42 -1.62
C THR A 205 -5.74 -15.67 -2.15
N ARG A 206 -6.12 -16.62 -1.28
CA ARG A 206 -6.94 -17.78 -1.68
C ARG A 206 -8.32 -17.36 -2.17
N ARG A 207 -9.00 -16.42 -1.47
CA ARG A 207 -10.29 -15.86 -1.90
C ARG A 207 -10.19 -15.11 -3.23
N SER A 208 -9.12 -14.32 -3.41
CA SER A 208 -8.78 -13.63 -4.65
C SER A 208 -8.70 -14.60 -5.84
N GLN A 209 -7.98 -15.72 -5.67
CA GLN A 209 -7.83 -16.72 -6.72
C GLN A 209 -9.16 -17.40 -7.08
N GLN A 210 -9.92 -17.85 -6.08
CA GLN A 210 -11.25 -18.46 -6.30
C GLN A 210 -12.21 -17.50 -7.02
N PHE A 211 -12.17 -16.22 -6.67
CA PHE A 211 -13.00 -15.20 -7.32
C PHE A 211 -12.57 -14.98 -8.78
N ALA A 212 -11.27 -14.86 -9.05
CA ALA A 212 -10.75 -14.73 -10.41
C ALA A 212 -11.18 -15.92 -11.29
N ASP A 213 -11.03 -17.14 -10.78
CA ASP A 213 -11.43 -18.37 -11.46
C ASP A 213 -12.93 -18.38 -11.77
N SER A 214 -13.77 -17.93 -10.83
CA SER A 214 -15.24 -17.84 -11.03
C SER A 214 -15.68 -16.85 -12.10
N LEU A 215 -14.85 -15.86 -12.43
CA LEU A 215 -15.13 -14.85 -13.45
C LEU A 215 -14.52 -15.19 -14.81
N GLY A 216 -13.83 -16.33 -14.95
CA GLY A 216 -13.08 -16.67 -16.17
C GLY A 216 -11.96 -15.66 -16.46
N MET A 217 -11.63 -14.81 -15.49
CA MET A 217 -10.46 -13.94 -15.56
C MET A 217 -9.28 -14.84 -15.21
N GLY A 218 -8.52 -15.26 -16.23
CA GLY A 218 -7.39 -16.18 -16.07
C GLY A 218 -6.54 -15.89 -14.83
N SER A 219 -5.96 -16.95 -14.26
CA SER A 219 -5.22 -16.91 -13.00
C SER A 219 -4.31 -15.70 -12.90
N THR A 220 -4.23 -15.10 -11.70
CA THR A 220 -3.25 -14.04 -11.45
C THR A 220 -1.88 -14.57 -11.88
N PRO A 221 -1.16 -13.90 -12.82
CA PRO A 221 0.05 -14.47 -13.39
C PRO A 221 1.03 -14.85 -12.27
N VAL A 222 1.26 -16.16 -12.14
CA VAL A 222 2.27 -16.70 -11.24
C VAL A 222 3.61 -16.21 -11.76
N GLN A 223 4.28 -15.39 -10.97
CA GLN A 223 5.57 -14.83 -11.39
C GLN A 223 6.67 -15.89 -11.22
N PRO A 224 7.75 -15.86 -12.01
CA PRO A 224 8.82 -16.88 -11.95
C PRO A 224 9.41 -17.10 -10.55
N TRP A 225 9.47 -16.04 -9.74
CA TRP A 225 9.95 -16.13 -8.34
C TRP A 225 9.02 -16.93 -7.41
N GLN A 226 7.77 -17.18 -7.80
CA GLN A 226 6.83 -18.04 -7.06
C GLN A 226 6.98 -19.53 -7.40
N THR A 227 7.71 -19.88 -8.46
CA THR A 227 7.92 -21.28 -8.88
C THR A 227 9.33 -21.80 -8.59
N GLY A 228 10.17 -21.00 -7.94
CA GLY A 228 11.55 -21.36 -7.62
C GLY A 228 12.41 -21.65 -8.85
N ARG A 229 12.02 -21.14 -10.03
CA ARG A 229 12.81 -21.24 -11.26
C ARG A 229 13.42 -19.87 -11.56
N GLU A 230 14.71 -19.75 -11.27
CA GLU A 230 15.58 -18.71 -11.84
C GLU A 230 15.80 -18.96 -13.34
#